data_AF-A0A9P3ESX0-F1
#
_entry.id   AF-A0A9P3ESX0-F1
#
_cell.length_a   1.000
_cell.length_b   1.000
_cell.length_c   1.000
_cell.angle_alpha   90.00
_cell.angle_beta   90.00
_cell.angle_gamma   90.00
#
_symmetry.space_group_name_H-M   'P 1'
#
loop_
_entity.id
_entity.type
_entity.pdbx_description
1 polymer ?
#
loop_
_entity_poly.entity_id
_entity_poly.type
_entity_poly.pdbx_seq_one_letter_code
_entity_poly.pdbx_strand_id
1 'polypeptide(L)'
;MLRVDLDSSLQLGSATLFSLEDAIKENKTINELYGDLKRQNHAGSSKPYRPPFLRSLPCDIQDIFIDVTSLASTLNDATHGASPKLNSSTFHSDLLVLGYRLVDRYTLGGCRPGCTVENGIHLGLTAFLVTFLPGLDRRIAHNALLFKLLLDAAQAFSDDGLDIQELLLWMLYIGAASSSQLGAHPMWISKSKETIDTLKLRTWEQVQDMLAKYPWVTPVHDTAGKALWLHAHQN
;
A
#
# COMPACT_ATOMS: atom_id res chain seq x y z
N MET A 1 21.49 2.02 6.28
CA MET A 1 21.12 1.51 7.62
C MET A 1 19.61 1.50 7.80
N LEU A 2 18.93 2.64 7.65
CA LEU A 2 17.45 2.77 7.77
C LEU A 2 16.65 1.78 6.91
N ARG A 3 17.08 1.53 5.67
CA ARG A 3 16.43 0.55 4.79
C ARG A 3 16.43 -0.87 5.36
N VAL A 4 17.57 -1.31 5.88
CA VAL A 4 17.75 -2.65 6.47
C VAL A 4 16.97 -2.78 7.76
N ASP A 5 16.95 -1.71 8.56
CA ASP A 5 16.13 -1.63 9.78
C ASP A 5 14.65 -1.81 9.45
N LEU A 6 14.11 -1.00 8.53
CA LEU A 6 12.72 -1.10 8.07
C LEU A 6 12.39 -2.50 7.51
N ASP A 7 13.23 -3.05 6.64
CA ASP A 7 13.04 -4.41 6.10
C ASP A 7 12.98 -5.46 7.21
N SER A 8 13.87 -5.34 8.21
CA SER A 8 13.92 -6.28 9.34
C SER A 8 12.64 -6.19 10.18
N SER A 9 12.18 -4.97 10.48
CA SER A 9 10.95 -4.73 11.22
C SER A 9 9.71 -5.26 10.49
N LEU A 10 9.62 -5.01 9.18
CA LEU A 10 8.53 -5.54 8.35
C LEU A 10 8.57 -7.06 8.30
N GLN A 11 9.74 -7.68 8.18
CA GLN A 11 9.87 -9.14 8.09
C GLN A 11 9.58 -9.85 9.41
N LEU A 12 10.03 -9.29 10.53
CA LEU A 12 9.90 -9.89 11.86
C LEU A 12 8.63 -9.44 12.60
N GLY A 13 7.98 -8.38 12.12
CA GLY A 13 6.82 -7.77 12.78
C GLY A 13 7.16 -6.97 14.03
N SER A 14 8.41 -6.55 14.19
CA SER A 14 8.85 -5.73 15.32
C SER A 14 8.73 -4.23 15.02
N ALA A 15 8.96 -3.40 16.03
CA ALA A 15 9.23 -1.98 15.83
C ALA A 15 10.55 -1.79 15.05
N THR A 16 10.76 -0.60 14.51
CA THR A 16 12.07 -0.16 13.97
C THR A 16 13.06 0.06 15.11
N LEU A 17 14.33 -0.20 14.84
CA LEU A 17 15.43 0.08 15.78
C LEU A 17 15.60 1.58 15.98
N PHE A 18 15.45 2.35 14.90
CA PHE A 18 15.49 3.81 14.94
C PHE A 18 14.08 4.38 15.04
N SER A 19 13.93 5.50 15.75
CA SER A 19 12.70 6.30 15.68
C SER A 19 12.59 7.00 14.32
N LEU A 20 11.40 7.48 13.98
CA LEU A 20 11.22 8.30 12.79
C LEU A 20 12.05 9.59 12.88
N GLU A 21 12.14 10.18 14.07
CA GLU A 21 12.96 11.37 14.34
C GLU A 21 14.45 11.10 14.09
N ASP A 22 14.96 9.95 14.52
CA ASP A 22 16.33 9.53 14.24
C ASP A 22 16.54 9.33 12.74
N ALA A 23 15.58 8.68 12.06
CA ALA A 23 15.64 8.46 10.62
C ALA A 23 15.68 9.78 9.83
N ILE A 24 14.90 10.78 10.24
CA ILE A 24 14.89 12.12 9.65
C ILE A 24 16.21 12.84 9.93
N LYS A 25 16.67 12.84 11.18
CA LYS A 25 17.86 13.56 11.60
C LYS A 25 19.14 13.04 10.93
N GLU A 26 19.31 11.72 10.87
CA GLU A 26 20.54 11.07 10.42
C GLU A 26 20.64 10.94 8.89
N ASN A 27 19.53 11.09 8.16
CA ASN A 27 19.53 11.07 6.71
C ASN A 27 19.36 12.48 6.14
N LYS A 28 20.45 13.03 5.57
CA LYS A 28 20.47 14.39 5.01
C LYS A 28 19.34 14.67 4.00
N THR A 29 19.05 13.74 3.09
CA THR A 29 17.98 13.92 2.09
C THR A 29 16.61 13.93 2.77
N ILE A 30 16.38 13.02 3.72
CA ILE A 30 15.13 12.99 4.49
C ILE A 30 15.00 14.28 5.32
N ASN A 31 16.06 14.74 5.97
CA ASN A 31 16.08 15.98 6.75
C ASN A 31 15.76 17.20 5.88
N GLU A 32 16.36 17.30 4.69
CA GLU A 32 16.09 18.40 3.76
C GLU A 32 14.62 18.42 3.29
N LEU A 33 13.99 17.25 3.14
CA LEU A 33 12.60 17.11 2.69
C LEU A 33 11.57 17.22 3.83
N TYR A 34 11.89 16.70 5.02
CA TYR A 34 10.94 16.45 6.10
C TYR A 34 11.33 17.07 7.46
N GLY A 35 12.54 17.63 7.59
CA GLY A 35 13.04 18.23 8.85
C GLY A 35 12.30 19.51 9.27
N ASP A 36 11.59 20.16 8.35
CA ASP A 36 10.69 21.27 8.64
C ASP A 36 9.23 20.85 8.40
N LEU A 37 8.60 20.27 9.43
CA LEU A 37 7.20 19.84 9.43
C LEU A 37 6.22 20.97 9.03
N LYS A 38 6.60 22.25 9.12
CA LYS A 38 5.74 23.38 8.71
C LYS A 38 5.74 23.65 7.21
N ARG A 39 6.67 23.09 6.44
CA ARG A 39 6.73 23.23 4.96
C ARG A 39 5.90 22.19 4.20
N GLN A 40 5.24 21.25 4.89
CA GLN A 40 4.49 20.13 4.30
C GLN A 40 3.16 20.49 3.61
N ASN A 41 3.08 21.68 3.00
CA ASN A 41 2.03 22.02 2.04
C ASN A 41 2.63 22.04 0.63
N HIS A 42 3.17 20.90 0.18
CA HIS A 42 3.49 20.75 -1.23
C HIS A 42 2.21 20.48 -2.02
N ALA A 43 1.63 21.59 -2.47
CA ALA A 43 0.55 21.66 -3.42
C ALA A 43 0.92 20.93 -4.72
N GLY A 44 0.26 19.80 -4.97
CA GLY A 44 0.16 19.12 -6.26
C GLY A 44 -1.30 19.03 -6.66
N SER A 45 -1.63 19.66 -7.80
CA SER A 45 -2.96 19.99 -8.27
C SER A 45 -3.74 18.77 -8.80
N SER A 46 -4.50 18.12 -7.92
CA SER A 46 -5.84 17.58 -8.20
C SER A 46 -6.50 17.34 -6.84
N LYS A 47 -7.82 17.46 -6.70
CA LYS A 47 -8.46 16.98 -5.47
C LYS A 47 -8.43 15.46 -5.57
N PRO A 48 -7.58 14.74 -4.81
CA PRO A 48 -7.61 13.29 -4.86
C PRO A 48 -9.00 12.83 -4.46
N TYR A 49 -9.49 11.78 -5.12
CA TYR A 49 -10.68 11.08 -4.64
C TYR A 49 -10.45 10.72 -3.18
N ARG A 50 -11.35 11.17 -2.31
CA ARG A 50 -11.31 10.85 -0.88
C ARG A 50 -12.46 9.91 -0.58
N PRO A 51 -12.20 8.60 -0.44
CA PRO A 51 -13.22 7.66 -0.03
C PRO A 51 -13.92 8.10 1.26
N PRO A 52 -15.24 7.90 1.41
CA PRO A 52 -15.97 8.32 2.61
C PRO A 52 -15.40 7.77 3.91
N PHE A 53 -14.88 6.54 3.89
CA PHE A 53 -14.27 5.88 5.04
C PHE A 53 -13.03 6.61 5.60
N LEU A 54 -12.36 7.45 4.81
CA LEU A 54 -11.17 8.17 5.29
C LEU A 54 -11.48 9.12 6.46
N ARG A 55 -12.72 9.60 6.57
CA ARG A 55 -13.13 10.52 7.63
C ARG A 55 -13.26 9.86 9.01
N SER A 56 -13.39 8.54 9.05
CA SER A 56 -13.51 7.77 10.30
C SER A 56 -12.17 7.20 10.78
N LEU A 57 -11.08 7.41 10.04
CA LEU A 57 -9.76 6.93 10.41
C LEU A 57 -9.05 7.90 11.35
N PRO A 58 -8.13 7.40 12.20
CA PRO A 58 -7.17 8.26 12.88
C PRO A 58 -6.39 9.13 11.88
N CYS A 59 -6.10 10.38 12.26
CA CYS A 59 -5.45 11.37 11.39
C CYS A 59 -4.13 10.83 10.82
N ASP A 60 -3.36 10.14 11.64
CA ASP A 60 -2.06 9.58 11.32
C ASP A 60 -2.14 8.55 10.17
N ILE A 61 -3.15 7.67 10.18
CA ILE A 61 -3.39 6.70 9.08
C ILE A 61 -3.92 7.42 7.84
N GLN A 62 -4.81 8.40 8.02
CA GLN A 62 -5.34 9.20 6.92
C GLN A 62 -4.23 9.93 6.17
N ASP A 63 -3.30 10.55 6.89
CA ASP A 63 -2.18 11.29 6.31
C ASP A 63 -1.25 10.34 5.54
N ILE A 64 -0.92 9.17 6.10
CA ILE A 64 -0.12 8.16 5.39
C ILE A 64 -0.84 7.72 4.11
N PHE A 65 -2.15 7.44 4.16
CA PHE A 65 -2.90 7.05 2.98
C PHE A 65 -2.85 8.12 1.89
N ILE A 66 -3.03 9.39 2.26
CA ILE A 66 -2.96 10.52 1.34
C ILE A 66 -1.57 10.61 0.71
N ASP A 67 -0.51 10.54 1.51
CA ASP A 67 0.86 10.65 1.01
C ASP A 67 1.24 9.50 0.08
N VAL A 68 0.84 8.26 0.40
CA VAL A 68 1.06 7.09 -0.48
C VAL A 68 0.24 7.23 -1.77
N THR A 69 -0.98 7.76 -1.71
CA THR A 69 -1.80 8.04 -2.90
C THR A 69 -1.13 9.09 -3.79
N SER A 70 -0.63 10.18 -3.20
CA SER A 70 0.11 11.22 -3.92
C SER A 70 1.41 10.70 -4.53
N LEU A 71 2.13 9.84 -3.83
CA LEU A 71 3.31 9.16 -4.36
C LEU A 71 2.96 8.28 -5.57
N ALA A 72 1.90 7.47 -5.45
CA ALA A 72 1.43 6.61 -6.55
C ALA A 72 1.04 7.43 -7.80
N SER A 73 0.31 8.53 -7.61
CA SER A 73 -0.04 9.46 -8.69
C SER A 73 1.22 10.03 -9.36
N THR A 74 2.17 10.52 -8.57
CA THR A 74 3.43 11.10 -9.08
C THR A 74 4.22 10.09 -9.91
N LEU A 75 4.27 8.82 -9.47
CA LEU A 75 4.92 7.75 -10.22
C LEU A 75 4.20 7.45 -11.54
N ASN A 76 2.87 7.38 -11.53
CA ASN A 76 2.09 7.20 -12.74
C ASN A 76 2.28 8.38 -13.71
N ASP A 77 2.20 9.63 -13.25
CA ASP A 77 2.39 10.83 -14.08
C ASP A 77 3.79 10.85 -14.72
N ALA A 78 4.82 10.48 -13.96
CA ALA A 78 6.19 10.40 -14.45
C ALA A 78 6.35 9.33 -15.53
N THR A 79 5.64 8.20 -15.41
CA THR A 79 5.69 7.11 -16.39
C THR A 79 4.96 7.43 -17.69
N HIS A 80 3.91 8.26 -17.63
CA HIS A 80 3.19 8.75 -18.81
C HIS A 80 3.81 10.01 -19.44
N GLY A 81 4.94 10.50 -18.89
CA GLY A 81 5.60 11.72 -19.35
C GLY A 81 4.84 13.01 -19.03
N ALA A 82 3.82 12.94 -18.16
CA ALA A 82 3.05 14.08 -17.69
C ALA A 82 3.81 14.89 -16.62
N SER A 83 4.78 14.28 -15.94
CA SER A 83 5.68 14.93 -14.99
C SER A 83 7.15 14.50 -15.17
N PRO A 84 8.12 15.26 -14.64
CA PRO A 84 9.51 14.82 -14.59
C PRO A 84 9.65 13.50 -13.83
N LYS A 85 10.67 12.71 -14.19
CA LYS A 85 11.04 11.52 -13.42
C LYS A 85 11.40 11.91 -11.99
N LEU A 86 10.86 11.18 -11.03
CA LEU A 86 11.17 11.38 -9.62
C LEU A 86 12.66 11.08 -9.38
N ASN A 87 13.31 11.93 -8.60
CA ASN A 87 14.68 11.68 -8.17
C ASN A 87 14.70 10.39 -7.33
N SER A 88 15.62 9.47 -7.63
CA SER A 88 15.75 8.20 -6.91
C SER A 88 16.03 8.38 -5.42
N SER A 89 16.77 9.44 -5.03
CA SER A 89 17.03 9.73 -3.62
C SER A 89 15.78 10.23 -2.89
N THR A 90 14.99 11.08 -3.54
CA THR A 90 13.69 11.55 -3.04
C THR A 90 12.72 10.37 -2.91
N PHE A 91 12.56 9.58 -3.99
CA PHE A 91 11.70 8.40 -3.98
C PHE A 91 12.05 7.44 -2.84
N HIS A 92 13.34 7.13 -2.68
CA HIS A 92 13.79 6.26 -1.61
C HIS A 92 13.53 6.85 -0.22
N SER A 93 13.69 8.17 -0.07
CA SER A 93 13.41 8.88 1.17
C SER A 93 11.92 8.83 1.53
N ASP A 94 11.04 9.05 0.55
CA ASP A 94 9.59 8.96 0.71
C ASP A 94 9.18 7.56 1.18
N LEU A 95 9.70 6.51 0.52
CA LEU A 95 9.44 5.12 0.90
C LEU A 95 9.87 4.80 2.33
N LEU A 96 11.05 5.28 2.74
CA LEU A 96 11.54 5.08 4.11
C LEU A 96 10.66 5.80 5.11
N VAL A 97 10.37 7.08 4.92
CA VAL A 97 9.53 7.86 5.85
C VAL A 97 8.14 7.25 5.98
N LEU A 98 7.51 6.86 4.87
CA LEU A 98 6.20 6.22 4.87
C LEU A 98 6.24 4.86 5.58
N GLY A 99 7.29 4.07 5.36
CA GLY A 99 7.49 2.79 6.03
C GLY A 99 7.65 2.92 7.54
N TYR A 100 8.50 3.85 7.99
CA TYR A 100 8.68 4.14 9.41
C TYR A 100 7.36 4.59 10.06
N ARG A 101 6.61 5.50 9.42
CA ARG A 101 5.29 5.94 9.90
C ARG A 101 4.28 4.80 10.02
N LEU A 102 4.26 3.86 9.07
CA LEU A 102 3.38 2.69 9.15
C LEU A 102 3.76 1.76 10.30
N VAL A 103 5.05 1.46 10.46
CA VAL A 103 5.54 0.54 11.51
C VAL A 103 5.36 1.15 12.90
N ASP A 104 5.65 2.44 13.06
CA ASP A 104 5.45 3.18 14.30
C ASP A 104 3.98 3.14 14.74
N ARG A 105 3.06 3.24 13.76
CA ARG A 105 1.63 3.20 14.04
C ARG A 105 1.14 1.80 14.42
N TYR A 106 1.47 0.79 13.62
CA TYR A 106 1.19 -0.61 13.94
C TYR A 106 2.27 -1.53 13.38
N THR A 107 2.97 -2.23 14.27
CA THR A 107 3.86 -3.32 13.85
C THR A 107 3.03 -4.52 13.37
N LEU A 108 3.57 -5.34 12.48
CA LEU A 108 2.86 -6.53 11.99
C LEU A 108 2.72 -7.61 13.07
N GLY A 109 3.69 -7.72 13.98
CA GLY A 109 3.69 -8.71 15.07
C GLY A 109 3.07 -8.20 16.37
N GLY A 110 2.65 -6.94 16.42
CA GLY A 110 2.08 -6.29 17.61
C GLY A 110 0.56 -6.29 17.63
N CYS A 111 -0.01 -5.48 18.53
CA CYS A 111 -1.45 -5.27 18.61
C CYS A 111 -1.95 -4.60 17.32
N ARG A 112 -2.95 -5.22 16.69
CA ARG A 112 -3.58 -4.75 15.46
C ARG A 112 -4.78 -3.84 15.75
N PRO A 113 -5.17 -2.95 14.83
CA PRO A 113 -6.39 -2.15 14.98
C PRO A 113 -7.61 -3.05 15.15
N GLY A 114 -8.52 -2.68 16.06
CA GLY A 114 -9.81 -3.38 16.20
C GLY A 114 -10.80 -3.07 15.08
N CYS A 115 -10.62 -1.94 14.39
CA CYS A 115 -11.43 -1.56 13.23
C CYS A 115 -10.94 -2.28 11.97
N THR A 116 -11.80 -3.06 11.31
CA THR A 116 -11.48 -3.81 10.09
C THR A 116 -10.97 -2.92 8.96
N VAL A 117 -11.61 -1.77 8.74
CA VAL A 117 -11.23 -0.81 7.69
C VAL A 117 -9.84 -0.24 7.95
N GLU A 118 -9.56 0.19 9.19
CA GLU A 118 -8.25 0.72 9.57
C GLU A 118 -7.14 -0.34 9.41
N ASN A 119 -7.40 -1.57 9.88
CA ASN A 119 -6.45 -2.67 9.73
C ASN A 119 -6.20 -3.02 8.26
N GLY A 120 -7.27 -3.08 7.45
CA GLY A 120 -7.16 -3.35 6.01
C GLY A 120 -6.36 -2.28 5.27
N ILE A 121 -6.56 -1.00 5.60
CA ILE A 121 -5.77 0.11 5.05
C ILE A 121 -4.31 -0.02 5.46
N HIS A 122 -4.02 -0.22 6.75
CA HIS A 122 -2.66 -0.37 7.22
C HIS A 122 -1.92 -1.52 6.51
N LEU A 123 -2.57 -2.68 6.39
CA LEU A 123 -2.00 -3.84 5.70
C LEU A 123 -1.86 -3.61 4.19
N GLY A 124 -2.84 -3.00 3.54
CA GLY A 124 -2.78 -2.66 2.12
C GLY A 124 -1.67 -1.66 1.79
N LEU A 125 -1.48 -0.64 2.64
CA LEU A 125 -0.37 0.32 2.51
C LEU A 125 0.98 -0.35 2.76
N THR A 126 1.04 -1.29 3.70
CA THR A 126 2.26 -2.09 3.94
C THR A 126 2.59 -2.96 2.73
N ALA A 127 1.59 -3.63 2.14
CA ALA A 127 1.74 -4.41 0.91
C ALA A 127 2.18 -3.55 -0.27
N PHE A 128 1.60 -2.35 -0.41
CA PHE A 128 2.04 -1.35 -1.39
C PHE A 128 3.52 -1.03 -1.22
N LEU A 129 3.97 -0.67 -0.01
CA LEU A 129 5.37 -0.33 0.22
C LEU A 129 6.28 -1.48 -0.14
N VAL A 130 5.98 -2.70 0.31
CA VAL A 130 6.81 -3.89 0.07
C VAL A 130 7.03 -4.16 -1.42
N THR A 131 6.12 -3.76 -2.32
CA THR A 131 6.33 -3.87 -3.77
C THR A 131 7.51 -3.04 -4.30
N PHE A 132 7.91 -1.99 -3.58
CA PHE A 132 9.04 -1.12 -3.90
C PHE A 132 10.29 -1.44 -3.08
N LEU A 133 10.24 -2.51 -2.28
CA LEU A 133 11.29 -2.92 -1.36
C LEU A 133 11.86 -4.30 -1.75
N PRO A 134 12.24 -4.53 -3.02
CA PRO A 134 12.76 -5.83 -3.43
C PRO A 134 14.13 -6.10 -2.79
N GLY A 135 14.42 -7.39 -2.62
CA GLY A 135 15.73 -7.88 -2.23
C GLY A 135 16.79 -7.62 -3.31
N LEU A 136 18.03 -7.98 -3.01
CA LEU A 136 19.16 -7.83 -3.95
C LEU A 136 18.96 -8.63 -5.25
N ASP A 137 18.18 -9.70 -5.21
CA ASP A 137 17.78 -10.51 -6.37
C ASP A 137 16.63 -9.88 -7.18
N ARG A 138 16.22 -8.64 -6.85
CA ARG A 138 15.10 -7.89 -7.42
C ARG A 138 13.74 -8.56 -7.21
N ARG A 139 13.65 -9.55 -6.33
CA ARG A 139 12.39 -10.20 -5.98
C ARG A 139 11.86 -9.61 -4.68
N ILE A 140 10.55 -9.57 -4.56
CA ILE A 140 9.91 -9.24 -3.28
C ILE A 140 10.14 -10.43 -2.35
N ALA A 141 10.75 -10.16 -1.19
CA ALA A 141 11.00 -11.19 -0.20
C ALA A 141 9.66 -11.73 0.33
N HIS A 142 9.57 -13.05 0.47
CA HIS A 142 8.38 -13.65 1.06
C HIS A 142 8.25 -13.24 2.54
N ASN A 143 7.17 -12.53 2.85
CA ASN A 143 6.81 -12.13 4.20
C ASN A 143 5.61 -12.96 4.68
N ALA A 144 5.89 -14.05 5.39
CA ALA A 144 4.86 -14.97 5.89
C ALA A 144 3.88 -14.30 6.85
N LEU A 145 4.33 -13.31 7.61
CA LEU A 145 3.52 -12.58 8.57
C LEU A 145 2.51 -11.67 7.87
N LEU A 146 2.98 -10.83 6.94
CA LEU A 146 2.12 -9.99 6.12
C LEU A 146 1.14 -10.83 5.30
N PHE A 147 1.60 -11.94 4.73
CA PHE A 147 0.76 -12.89 4.00
C PHE A 147 -0.40 -13.39 4.86
N LYS A 148 -0.11 -13.87 6.08
CA LYS A 148 -1.15 -14.36 7.00
C LYS A 148 -2.11 -13.24 7.41
N LEU A 149 -1.60 -12.07 7.78
CA LEU A 149 -2.42 -10.93 8.21
C LEU A 149 -3.35 -10.44 7.10
N LEU A 150 -2.87 -10.43 5.85
CA LEU A 150 -3.69 -10.11 4.68
C LEU A 150 -4.81 -11.13 4.48
N LEU A 151 -4.52 -12.44 4.59
CA LEU A 151 -5.54 -13.49 4.51
C LEU A 151 -6.62 -13.30 5.59
N ASP A 152 -6.20 -13.10 6.83
CA ASP A 152 -7.10 -12.91 7.97
C ASP A 152 -7.95 -11.63 7.78
N ALA A 153 -7.34 -10.53 7.32
CA ALA A 153 -8.03 -9.28 7.05
C ALA A 153 -9.07 -9.43 5.93
N ALA A 154 -8.74 -10.10 4.83
CA ALA A 154 -9.67 -10.33 3.72
C ALA A 154 -10.91 -11.12 4.14
N GLN A 155 -10.78 -12.03 5.11
CA GLN A 155 -11.91 -12.76 5.68
C GLN A 155 -12.74 -11.90 6.64
N ALA A 156 -12.11 -10.99 7.38
CA ALA A 156 -12.77 -10.10 8.31
C ALA A 156 -13.64 -9.03 7.61
N PHE A 157 -13.42 -8.75 6.33
CA PHE A 157 -14.30 -7.91 5.53
C PHE A 157 -15.65 -8.60 5.29
N SER A 158 -16.68 -8.06 5.93
CA SER A 158 -18.10 -8.32 5.70
C SER A 158 -18.62 -7.58 4.47
N ASP A 159 -19.83 -7.94 4.02
CA ASP A 159 -20.48 -7.37 2.85
C ASP A 159 -21.09 -5.97 3.10
N ASP A 160 -20.35 -5.13 3.83
CA ASP A 160 -20.82 -3.87 4.40
C ASP A 160 -20.62 -2.71 3.41
N GLY A 161 -21.44 -2.65 2.37
CA GLY A 161 -21.53 -1.49 1.48
C GLY A 161 -20.42 -1.35 0.45
N LEU A 162 -20.71 -0.58 -0.62
CA LEU A 162 -19.87 -0.52 -1.81
C LEU A 162 -18.47 0.03 -1.53
N ASP A 163 -18.31 1.06 -0.70
CA ASP A 163 -17.00 1.65 -0.40
C ASP A 163 -16.04 0.66 0.27
N ILE A 164 -16.58 -0.24 1.11
CA ILE A 164 -15.81 -1.29 1.79
C ILE A 164 -15.40 -2.36 0.78
N GLN A 165 -16.27 -2.69 -0.17
CA GLN A 165 -15.95 -3.60 -1.27
C GLN A 165 -14.89 -3.01 -2.22
N GLU A 166 -14.96 -1.72 -2.54
CA GLU A 166 -13.90 -1.03 -3.32
C GLU A 166 -12.54 -1.11 -2.59
N LEU A 167 -12.52 -0.89 -1.27
CA LEU A 167 -11.32 -1.01 -0.45
C LEU A 167 -10.80 -2.45 -0.39
N LEU A 168 -11.68 -3.42 -0.19
CA LEU A 168 -11.33 -4.84 -0.19
C LEU A 168 -10.72 -5.24 -1.55
N LEU A 169 -11.30 -4.79 -2.66
CA LEU A 169 -10.75 -5.03 -3.99
C LEU A 169 -9.32 -4.49 -4.07
N TRP A 170 -9.10 -3.24 -3.68
CA TRP A 170 -7.75 -2.67 -3.68
C TRP A 170 -6.77 -3.48 -2.82
N MET A 171 -7.17 -3.87 -1.60
CA MET A 171 -6.33 -4.68 -0.71
C MET A 171 -5.99 -6.05 -1.32
N LEU A 172 -6.95 -6.71 -1.97
CA LEU A 172 -6.74 -7.99 -2.64
C LEU A 172 -5.71 -7.88 -3.76
N TYR A 173 -5.82 -6.86 -4.59
CA TYR A 173 -4.95 -6.68 -5.75
C TYR A 173 -3.56 -6.20 -5.37
N ILE A 174 -3.44 -5.28 -4.40
CA ILE A 174 -2.12 -4.86 -3.92
C ILE A 174 -1.42 -5.97 -3.12
N GLY A 175 -2.19 -6.79 -2.39
CA GLY A 175 -1.66 -7.98 -1.73
C GLY A 175 -1.09 -8.98 -2.75
N ALA A 176 -1.80 -9.24 -3.84
CA ALA A 176 -1.29 -10.09 -4.93
C ALA A 176 -0.04 -9.49 -5.62
N ALA A 177 0.03 -8.17 -5.75
CA ALA A 177 1.23 -7.49 -6.25
C ALA A 177 2.43 -7.62 -5.29
N SER A 178 2.19 -7.63 -3.98
CA SER A 178 3.23 -7.82 -2.95
C SER A 178 3.69 -9.27 -2.81
N SER A 179 2.90 -10.25 -3.22
CA SER A 179 3.22 -11.67 -3.06
C SER A 179 2.54 -12.52 -4.12
N SER A 180 3.34 -13.10 -5.02
CA SER A 180 2.86 -14.02 -6.06
C SER A 180 2.17 -15.26 -5.48
N GLN A 181 2.61 -15.73 -4.30
CA GLN A 181 1.96 -16.83 -3.59
C GLN A 181 0.56 -16.46 -3.13
N LEU A 182 0.35 -15.20 -2.72
CA LEU A 182 -0.96 -14.72 -2.29
C LEU A 182 -1.90 -14.59 -3.49
N GLY A 183 -1.41 -14.04 -4.61
CA GLY A 183 -2.17 -13.98 -5.86
C GLY A 183 -2.60 -15.34 -6.43
N ALA A 184 -1.89 -16.42 -6.09
CA ALA A 184 -2.23 -17.79 -6.47
C ALA A 184 -3.01 -18.57 -5.40
N HIS A 185 -3.26 -17.97 -4.23
CA HIS A 185 -3.89 -18.67 -3.12
C HIS A 185 -5.41 -18.86 -3.36
N PRO A 186 -5.98 -20.06 -3.23
CA PRO A 186 -7.39 -20.32 -3.59
C PRO A 186 -8.39 -19.42 -2.86
N MET A 187 -8.19 -19.17 -1.56
CA MET A 187 -9.07 -18.26 -0.80
C MET A 187 -8.99 -16.82 -1.32
N TRP A 188 -7.80 -16.37 -1.72
CA TRP A 188 -7.59 -15.03 -2.25
C TRP A 188 -8.28 -14.85 -3.60
N ILE A 189 -8.18 -15.86 -4.46
CA ILE A 189 -8.87 -15.93 -5.75
C ILE A 189 -10.40 -15.93 -5.55
N SER A 190 -10.92 -16.75 -4.63
CA SER A 190 -12.36 -16.81 -4.32
C SER A 190 -12.87 -15.45 -3.84
N LYS A 191 -12.19 -14.84 -2.85
CA LYS A 191 -12.58 -13.54 -2.32
C LYS A 191 -12.49 -12.44 -3.37
N SER A 192 -11.49 -12.49 -4.26
CA SER A 192 -11.39 -11.57 -5.41
C SER A 192 -12.58 -11.71 -6.36
N LYS A 193 -12.94 -12.94 -6.74
CA LYS A 193 -14.11 -13.21 -7.58
C LYS A 193 -15.40 -12.69 -6.95
N GLU A 194 -15.64 -13.02 -5.68
CA GLU A 194 -16.80 -12.53 -4.92
C GLU A 194 -16.87 -11.00 -4.92
N THR A 195 -15.74 -10.33 -4.64
CA THR A 195 -15.67 -8.86 -4.60
C THR A 195 -15.95 -8.24 -5.96
N ILE A 196 -15.37 -8.80 -7.03
CA ILE A 196 -15.59 -8.37 -8.43
C ILE A 196 -17.06 -8.50 -8.82
N ASP A 197 -17.69 -9.62 -8.47
CA ASP A 197 -19.10 -9.88 -8.76
C ASP A 197 -20.02 -8.93 -7.99
N THR A 198 -19.73 -8.67 -6.70
CA THR A 198 -20.46 -7.69 -5.89
C THR A 198 -20.35 -6.27 -6.46
N LEU A 199 -19.15 -5.86 -6.90
CA LEU A 199 -18.91 -4.57 -7.56
C LEU A 199 -19.37 -4.54 -9.02
N LYS A 200 -19.81 -5.67 -9.58
CA LYS A 200 -20.27 -5.84 -10.97
C LYS A 200 -19.23 -5.41 -12.01
N LEU A 201 -17.95 -5.63 -11.72
CA LEU A 201 -16.85 -5.32 -12.64
C LEU A 201 -16.73 -6.49 -13.63
N ARG A 202 -16.79 -6.19 -14.93
CA ARG A 202 -16.86 -7.18 -16.01
C ARG A 202 -15.63 -7.18 -16.92
N THR A 203 -14.84 -6.12 -16.88
CA THR A 203 -13.60 -6.04 -17.65
C THR A 203 -12.43 -5.65 -16.75
N TRP A 204 -11.22 -5.99 -17.20
CA TRP A 204 -10.01 -5.61 -16.50
C TRP A 204 -9.90 -4.08 -16.38
N GLU A 205 -10.30 -3.34 -17.42
CA GLU A 205 -10.27 -1.88 -17.44
C GLU A 205 -11.15 -1.30 -16.33
N GLN A 206 -12.32 -1.88 -16.06
CA GLN A 206 -13.18 -1.45 -14.96
C GLN A 206 -12.55 -1.71 -13.58
N VAL A 207 -11.80 -2.82 -13.43
CA VAL A 207 -11.00 -3.04 -12.21
C VAL A 207 -9.85 -2.05 -12.12
N GLN A 208 -9.14 -1.81 -13.20
CA GLN A 208 -8.04 -0.87 -13.23
C GLN A 208 -8.51 0.55 -12.87
N ASP A 209 -9.63 1.01 -13.42
CA ASP A 209 -10.26 2.28 -13.09
C ASP A 209 -10.64 2.37 -11.60
N MET A 210 -11.09 1.25 -11.02
CA MET A 210 -11.37 1.15 -9.59
C MET A 210 -10.09 1.24 -8.74
N LEU A 211 -9.07 0.47 -9.08
CA LEU A 211 -7.79 0.42 -8.37
C LEU A 211 -7.07 1.77 -8.43
N ALA A 212 -7.20 2.51 -9.54
CA ALA A 212 -6.61 3.84 -9.71
C ALA A 212 -7.18 4.91 -8.75
N LYS A 213 -8.33 4.65 -8.09
CA LYS A 213 -8.84 5.51 -7.02
C LYS A 213 -8.06 5.41 -5.71
N TYR A 214 -7.25 4.37 -5.57
CA TYR A 214 -6.46 4.02 -4.39
C TYR A 214 -4.97 4.07 -4.74
N PRO A 215 -4.05 3.93 -3.76
CA PRO A 215 -2.63 3.81 -4.06
C PRO A 215 -2.32 2.63 -5.00
N TRP A 216 -2.12 2.95 -6.28
CA TRP A 216 -1.85 1.98 -7.33
C TRP A 216 -0.90 2.59 -8.36
N VAL A 217 0.16 1.87 -8.71
CA VAL A 217 1.14 2.29 -9.71
C VAL A 217 1.07 1.32 -10.88
N THR A 218 0.44 1.75 -11.96
CA THR A 218 0.10 0.92 -13.12
C THR A 218 1.30 0.12 -13.65
N PRO A 219 2.48 0.72 -13.90
CA PRO A 219 3.62 -0.03 -14.41
C PRO A 219 4.20 -1.08 -13.45
N VAL A 220 3.88 -0.99 -12.16
CA VAL A 220 4.42 -1.88 -11.11
C VAL A 220 3.42 -2.97 -10.74
N HIS A 221 2.14 -2.62 -10.65
CA HIS A 221 1.13 -3.49 -10.05
C HIS A 221 0.23 -4.20 -11.08
N ASP A 222 0.05 -3.65 -12.29
CA ASP A 222 -0.87 -4.20 -13.30
C ASP A 222 -0.59 -5.65 -13.67
N THR A 223 0.68 -6.06 -13.78
CA THR A 223 1.03 -7.43 -14.17
C THR A 223 0.49 -8.45 -13.16
N ALA A 224 0.67 -8.20 -11.87
CA ALA A 224 0.15 -9.08 -10.82
C ALA A 224 -1.36 -8.98 -10.69
N GLY A 225 -1.92 -7.77 -10.82
CA GLY A 225 -3.36 -7.56 -10.82
C GLY A 225 -4.07 -8.31 -11.95
N LYS A 226 -3.57 -8.22 -13.18
CA LYS A 226 -4.10 -8.96 -14.34
C LYS A 226 -4.03 -10.46 -14.12
N ALA A 227 -2.95 -10.97 -13.54
CA ALA A 227 -2.83 -12.39 -13.22
C ALA A 227 -3.92 -12.83 -12.24
N LEU A 228 -4.15 -12.08 -11.15
CA LEU A 228 -5.23 -12.37 -10.21
C LEU A 228 -6.62 -12.30 -10.86
N TRP A 229 -6.87 -11.27 -11.69
CA TRP A 229 -8.12 -11.13 -12.44
C TRP A 229 -8.39 -12.34 -13.32
N LEU A 230 -7.39 -12.82 -14.07
CA LEU A 230 -7.50 -14.00 -14.92
C LEU A 230 -7.82 -15.25 -14.09
N HIS A 231 -7.15 -15.45 -12.95
CA HIS A 231 -7.44 -16.57 -12.06
C HIS A 231 -8.87 -16.53 -11.48
N ALA A 232 -9.37 -15.34 -11.15
CA ALA A 232 -10.73 -15.16 -10.64
C ALA A 232 -11.82 -15.43 -11.70
N HIS A 233 -11.49 -15.31 -12.99
CA HIS A 233 -12.43 -15.55 -14.10
C HIS A 233 -12.37 -16.96 -14.70
N GLN A 234 -11.34 -17.75 -14.37
CA GLN A 234 -11.15 -19.10 -14.90
C GLN A 234 -11.86 -20.20 -14.08
N ASN A 235 -12.32 -19.88 -12.87
CA ASN A 235 -13.08 -20.77 -11.97
C ASN A 235 -14.48 -20.21 -11.74
#